data_AF-A0A497GWI2-F1
#
_entry.id   AF-A0A497GWI2-F1
#
_cell.length_a   1.000
_cell.length_b   1.000
_cell.length_c   1.000
_cell.angle_alpha   90.00
_cell.angle_beta   90.00
_cell.angle_gamma   90.00
#
_symmetry.space_group_name_H-M   'P 1'
#
loop_
_entity.id
_entity.type
_entity.pdbx_description
1 polymer ?
#
loop_
_entity_poly.entity_id
_entity_poly.type
_entity_poly.pdbx_seq_one_letter_code
_entity_poly.pdbx_strand_id
1 'polypeptide(L)' 'MAARKPSGKKKRLLAALKSNRRPPMWVILRTNRRVVTNPARRNWRRKRLKL' A
#
# COMPACT_ATOMS: atom_id res chain seq x y z
N MET A 1 -6.42 12.67 4.14
CA MET A 1 -7.62 12.13 3.44
C MET A 1 -8.62 13.28 3.32
N ALA A 2 -9.25 13.54 2.18
CA ALA A 2 -10.20 14.67 2.08
C ALA A 2 -11.51 14.37 2.85
N ALA A 3 -12.14 15.41 3.39
CA ALA A 3 -13.23 15.33 4.36
C ALA A 3 -14.51 14.66 3.82
N ARG A 4 -14.96 15.03 2.61
CA ARG A 4 -16.19 14.49 1.99
C ARG A 4 -15.83 13.66 0.76
N LYS A 5 -16.03 12.34 0.83
CA LYS A 5 -15.83 11.41 -0.27
C LYS A 5 -16.94 10.36 -0.29
N PRO A 6 -17.40 9.92 -1.48
CA PRO A 6 -18.31 8.79 -1.59
C PRO A 6 -17.74 7.54 -0.92
N SER A 7 -18.61 6.70 -0.36
CA SER A 7 -18.23 5.48 0.38
C SER A 7 -17.37 4.53 -0.45
N GLY A 8 -17.70 4.30 -1.72
CA GLY A 8 -16.91 3.46 -2.63
C GLY A 8 -15.49 3.99 -2.84
N LYS A 9 -15.35 5.29 -3.08
CA LYS A 9 -14.03 5.93 -3.21
C LYS A 9 -13.24 5.86 -1.91
N LYS A 10 -13.90 6.03 -0.76
CA LYS A 10 -13.29 5.88 0.58
C LYS A 10 -12.72 4.47 0.77
N LYS A 11 -13.48 3.42 0.45
CA LYS A 11 -13.04 2.01 0.54
C LYS A 11 -11.81 1.75 -0.35
N ARG A 12 -11.82 2.20 -1.61
CA ARG A 12 -10.68 2.04 -2.53
C ARG A 12 -9.42 2.75 -2.02
N LEU A 13 -9.57 3.96 -1.48
CA LEU A 13 -8.46 4.70 -0.87
C LEU A 13 -7.90 3.99 0.37
N LEU A 14 -8.76 3.45 1.23
CA LEU A 14 -8.34 2.68 2.40
C LEU A 14 -7.61 1.40 2.00
N ALA A 15 -8.10 0.67 0.99
CA ALA A 15 -7.41 -0.50 0.45
C ALA A 15 -6.03 -0.13 -0.11
N ALA A 16 -5.94 0.99 -0.86
CA ALA A 16 -4.69 1.49 -1.40
C ALA A 16 -3.66 1.91 -0.33
N LEU A 17 -4.14 2.41 0.81
CA LEU A 17 -3.31 2.70 1.99
C LEU A 17 -2.82 1.41 2.66
N LYS A 18 -3.72 0.45 2.89
CA LYS A 18 -3.38 -0.84 3.52
C LYS A 18 -2.36 -1.65 2.70
N SER A 19 -2.42 -1.57 1.38
CA SER A 19 -1.47 -2.25 0.49
C SER A 19 -0.08 -1.62 0.50
N ASN A 20 0.07 -0.36 0.95
CA ASN A 20 1.31 0.42 0.87
C ASN A 20 2.24 0.19 2.07
N ARG A 21 2.56 -1.08 2.38
CA ARG A 21 3.42 -1.48 3.50
C ARG A 21 4.51 -2.43 3.05
N ARG A 22 5.59 -2.54 3.83
CA ARG A 22 6.63 -3.55 3.63
C ARG A 22 6.08 -4.94 3.99
N PRO A 23 6.65 -6.03 3.46
CA PRO A 23 6.38 -7.37 3.94
C PRO A 23 6.67 -7.49 5.45
N PRO A 24 5.93 -8.31 6.20
CA PRO A 24 6.23 -8.59 7.61
C PRO A 24 7.62 -9.20 7.81
N MET A 25 8.23 -8.93 8.97
CA MET A 25 9.59 -9.39 9.27
C MET A 25 9.76 -10.91 9.17
N TRP A 26 8.77 -11.68 9.62
CA TRP A 26 8.83 -13.14 9.54
C TRP A 26 8.90 -13.66 8.09
N VAL A 27 8.31 -12.95 7.11
CA VAL A 27 8.39 -13.30 5.69
C VAL A 27 9.81 -13.06 5.17
N ILE A 28 10.41 -11.93 5.56
CA ILE A 28 11.78 -11.57 5.18
C ILE A 28 12.76 -12.61 5.73
N LEU A 29 12.57 -13.03 6.98
CA LEU A 29 13.39 -14.04 7.64
C LEU A 29 13.25 -15.41 6.95
N ARG A 30 12.02 -15.88 6.72
CA ARG A 30 11.75 -17.15 6.04
C ARG A 30 12.31 -17.21 4.62
N THR A 31 12.38 -16.08 3.94
CA THR A 31 12.85 -16.00 2.54
C THR A 31 14.34 -15.65 2.43
N ASN A 32 15.11 -15.64 3.53
CA ASN A 32 16.52 -15.21 3.55
C ASN A 32 16.72 -13.86 2.83
N ARG A 33 15.83 -12.90 3.11
CA ARG A 33 15.84 -11.56 2.50
C ARG A 33 15.69 -11.54 0.97
N ARG A 34 15.11 -12.58 0.36
CA ARG A 34 14.73 -12.51 -1.07
C ARG A 34 13.53 -11.60 -1.31
N VAL A 35 12.60 -11.51 -0.36
CA VAL A 35 11.37 -10.70 -0.47
C VAL A 35 11.39 -9.57 0.55
N VAL A 36 12.14 -8.50 0.26
CA VAL A 36 12.30 -7.33 1.17
C VAL A 36 11.37 -6.18 0.83
N THR A 37 11.05 -6.04 -0.47
CA THR A 37 10.27 -4.92 -0.99
C THR A 37 8.92 -5.42 -1.48
N ASN A 38 7.88 -4.63 -1.23
CA ASN A 38 6.55 -4.90 -1.77
C ASN A 38 6.43 -4.18 -3.13
N PRO A 39 6.17 -4.88 -4.24
CA PRO A 39 6.02 -4.27 -5.56
C PRO A 39 4.83 -3.29 -5.64
N ALA A 40 3.81 -3.47 -4.79
CA ALA A 40 2.66 -2.56 -4.71
C ALA A 40 2.94 -1.30 -3.85
N ARG A 41 4.14 -1.16 -3.28
CA ARG A 41 4.53 0.03 -2.51
C ARG A 41 4.61 1.23 -3.44
N ARG A 42 4.02 2.34 -3.02
CA ARG A 42 3.93 3.59 -3.79
C ARG A 42 4.18 4.80 -2.90
N ASN A 43 4.64 5.89 -3.52
CA ASN A 43 4.73 7.18 -2.88
C ASN A 43 3.74 8.14 -3.55
N TRP A 44 2.96 8.87 -2.75
CA TRP A 44 1.96 9.82 -3.22
C TRP A 44 2.54 10.96 -4.07
N ARG A 45 3.82 11.30 -3.87
CA ARG A 45 4.56 12.27 -4.68
C ARG A 45 4.97 11.71 -6.04
N ARG A 46 5.32 10.43 -6.12
CA ARG A 46 5.87 9.80 -7.34
C ARG A 46 4.79 9.20 -8.24
N LYS A 47 3.76 8.58 -7.65
CA LYS A 47 2.69 7.90 -8.40
C LYS A 47 1.32 8.25 -7.82
N ARG A 48 0.49 8.88 -8.65
CA ARG A 48 -0.90 9.22 -8.30
C ARG A 48 -1.81 7.99 -8.40
N LEU A 49 -2.86 7.98 -7.56
CA LEU A 49 -3.91 6.97 -7.58
C LEU A 49 -4.94 7.34 -8.66
N LYS A 50 -5.14 6.48 -9.65
CA LYS A 50 -6.24 6.61 -10.63
C LYS A 50 -7.49 5.92 -10.06
N LEU A 51 -8.28 6.65 -9.26
CA LEU A 51 -9.41 6.13 -8.47
C LEU A 51 -10.67 6.99 -8.53
#